data_AF-A0A1J3D4C6-F1
#
_entry.id   AF-A0A1J3D4C6-F1
#
_cell.length_a   1.000
_cell.length_b   1.000
_cell.length_c   1.000
_cell.angle_alpha   90.00
_cell.angle_beta   90.00
_cell.angle_gamma   90.00
#
_symmetry.space_group_name_H-M   'P 1'
#
loop_
_entity.id
_entity.type
_entity.pdbx_description
1 polymer ?
#
loop_
_entity_poly.entity_id
_entity_poly.type
_entity_poly.pdbx_seq_one_letter_code
_entity_poly.pdbx_strand_id
1 'polypeptide(L)'
;EKKLAFEPQVKGWQSAFRDGLLEAGVIPYNGFTYEHIEGTKIGGTIFDGDGRRHTAANLLEYANPNTTVVYLHASVHKILFNTKEKLRPKAYGVIFRDANG
;
A
#
# COMPACT_ATOMS: atom_id res chain seq x y z
N GLU A 1 -3.07 7.65 8.15
CA GLU A 1 -3.58 7.80 6.77
C GLU A 1 -3.14 9.05 6.03
N LYS A 2 -3.20 10.26 6.63
CA LYS A 2 -2.95 11.56 5.94
C LYS A 2 -1.68 11.68 5.09
N LYS A 3 -0.68 10.81 5.28
CA LYS A 3 0.56 10.79 4.50
C LYS A 3 0.43 10.06 3.16
N LEU A 4 -0.48 9.08 3.07
CA LEU A 4 -0.60 8.19 1.91
C LEU A 4 -1.97 8.20 1.28
N ALA A 5 -3.03 8.36 2.07
CA ALA A 5 -4.40 8.26 1.60
C ALA A 5 -5.08 9.62 1.69
N PHE A 6 -5.74 10.00 0.61
CA PHE A 6 -6.40 11.28 0.44
C PHE A 6 -7.82 11.06 -0.08
N GLU A 7 -8.71 12.00 0.24
CA GLU A 7 -9.99 12.12 -0.44
C GLU A 7 -9.75 12.65 -1.87
N PRO A 8 -10.21 11.95 -2.92
CA PRO A 8 -9.98 12.37 -4.28
C PRO A 8 -10.88 13.56 -4.66
N GLN A 9 -10.38 14.41 -5.56
CA GLN A 9 -11.26 15.31 -6.31
C GLN A 9 -12.03 14.51 -7.38
N VAL A 10 -13.34 14.41 -7.23
CA VAL A 10 -14.20 13.71 -8.18
C VAL A 10 -14.38 14.55 -9.45
N LYS A 11 -14.01 14.00 -10.61
CA LYS A 11 -14.12 14.65 -11.92
C LYS A 11 -15.23 14.04 -12.78
N GLY A 12 -15.51 14.64 -13.94
CA GLY A 12 -16.67 14.33 -14.79
C GLY A 12 -16.89 12.83 -15.05
N TRP A 13 -15.87 12.09 -15.47
CA TRP A 13 -15.99 10.65 -15.71
C TRP A 13 -16.35 9.86 -14.44
N GLN A 14 -15.74 10.19 -13.30
CA GLN A 14 -15.98 9.50 -12.04
C GLN A 14 -17.39 9.80 -11.51
N SER A 15 -17.89 11.03 -11.68
CA SER A 15 -19.28 11.37 -11.37
C SER A 15 -20.25 10.59 -12.25
N ALA A 16 -20.03 10.56 -13.57
CA ALA A 16 -20.88 9.80 -14.48
C ALA A 16 -20.89 8.30 -14.15
N PHE A 17 -19.73 7.74 -13.80
CA PHE A 17 -19.63 6.33 -13.40
C PHE A 17 -20.36 6.06 -12.07
N ARG A 18 -20.22 6.93 -11.06
CA ARG A 18 -21.00 6.85 -9.82
C ARG A 18 -22.49 6.86 -10.11
N ASP A 19 -22.95 7.77 -10.96
CA ASP A 19 -24.38 7.93 -11.27
C ASP A 19 -24.91 6.70 -12.03
N GLY A 20 -24.14 6.16 -12.98
CA GLY A 20 -24.49 4.92 -13.68
C GLY A 20 -24.53 3.69 -12.77
N LEU A 21 -23.65 3.58 -11.77
CA LEU A 21 -23.72 2.51 -10.77
C LEU A 21 -25.01 2.58 -9.94
N LEU A 22 -25.43 3.79 -9.57
CA LEU A 22 -26.69 4.00 -8.85
C LEU A 22 -27.89 3.68 -9.73
N GLU A 23 -27.87 4.08 -11.00
CA GLU A 23 -28.92 3.74 -11.98
C GLU A 23 -29.03 2.22 -12.20
N ALA A 24 -27.91 1.50 -12.18
CA ALA A 24 -27.87 0.05 -12.27
C ALA A 24 -28.26 -0.69 -10.97
N GLY A 25 -28.64 0.03 -9.90
CA GLY A 25 -29.09 -0.55 -8.63
C GLY A 25 -27.98 -0.92 -7.65
N VAL A 26 -26.75 -0.43 -7.83
CA VAL A 26 -25.65 -0.61 -6.86
C VAL A 26 -25.80 0.42 -5.73
N ILE A 27 -26.73 0.15 -4.83
CA ILE A 27 -27.15 1.04 -3.75
C ILE A 27 -26.74 0.49 -2.37
N PRO A 28 -26.65 1.33 -1.32
CA PRO A 28 -26.86 2.79 -1.30
C PRO A 28 -25.65 3.57 -1.84
N TYR A 29 -25.81 4.89 -2.01
CA TYR A 29 -24.66 5.78 -2.15
C TYR A 29 -24.10 6.10 -0.75
N ASN A 30 -22.90 5.63 -0.47
CA ASN A 30 -22.24 5.77 0.83
C ASN A 30 -21.38 7.04 0.96
N GLY A 31 -21.39 7.93 -0.04
CA GLY A 31 -20.50 9.09 -0.05
C GLY A 31 -19.02 8.70 -0.14
N PHE A 32 -18.16 9.50 0.49
CA PHE A 32 -16.74 9.20 0.63
C PHE A 32 -16.47 8.33 1.86
N THR A 33 -15.76 7.21 1.68
CA THR A 33 -15.32 6.36 2.80
C THR A 33 -14.13 5.47 2.43
N TYR A 34 -13.24 5.25 3.39
CA TYR A 34 -12.14 4.29 3.30
C TYR A 34 -12.60 2.85 3.50
N GLU A 35 -13.78 2.63 4.07
CA GLU A 35 -14.27 1.31 4.41
C GLU A 35 -14.65 0.50 3.17
N HIS A 36 -14.50 -0.82 3.28
CA HIS A 36 -15.04 -1.76 2.30
C HIS A 36 -16.45 -2.16 2.73
N ILE A 37 -17.46 -1.56 2.10
CA ILE A 37 -18.88 -1.72 2.39
C ILE A 37 -19.67 -1.88 1.09
N GLU A 38 -20.83 -2.52 1.17
CA GLU A 38 -21.75 -2.70 0.04
C GLU A 38 -22.31 -1.36 -0.47
N GLY A 39 -22.57 -1.27 -1.77
CA GLY A 39 -23.12 -0.09 -2.45
C GLY A 39 -22.08 0.73 -3.21
N THR A 40 -22.49 1.90 -3.69
CA THR A 40 -21.63 2.83 -4.43
C THR A 40 -20.94 3.78 -3.49
N LYS A 41 -19.62 4.00 -3.65
CA LYS A 41 -18.84 4.90 -2.80
C LYS A 41 -17.71 5.58 -3.57
N ILE A 42 -17.24 6.70 -3.04
CA ILE A 42 -15.95 7.29 -3.40
C ILE A 42 -14.91 6.77 -2.39
N GLY A 43 -13.88 6.08 -2.88
CA GLY A 43 -12.79 5.57 -2.04
C GLY A 43 -11.63 6.56 -1.92
N GLY A 44 -10.68 6.24 -1.03
CA GLY A 44 -9.42 6.96 -0.93
C GLY A 44 -8.51 6.77 -2.16
N THR A 45 -7.62 7.72 -2.38
CA THR A 45 -6.58 7.68 -3.42
C THR A 45 -5.20 7.90 -2.80
N ILE A 46 -4.15 7.43 -3.48
CA ILE A 46 -2.76 7.73 -3.13
C ILE A 46 -2.19 8.95 -3.86
N PHE A 47 -3.02 9.61 -4.67
CA PHE A 47 -2.68 10.88 -5.30
C PHE A 47 -3.22 12.02 -4.43
N ASP A 48 -2.37 12.98 -4.09
CA ASP A 48 -2.80 14.17 -3.35
C ASP A 48 -3.56 15.17 -4.24
N GLY A 49 -3.97 16.30 -3.65
CA GLY A 49 -4.70 17.37 -4.35
C GLY A 49 -3.94 18.02 -5.52
N ASP A 50 -2.60 17.94 -5.51
CA ASP A 50 -1.74 18.42 -6.60
C ASP A 50 -1.48 17.34 -7.66
N GLY A 51 -2.06 16.14 -7.48
CA GLY A 51 -1.84 14.99 -8.36
C GLY A 51 -0.51 14.28 -8.15
N ARG A 52 0.21 14.54 -7.05
CA ARG A 52 1.44 13.80 -6.72
C ARG A 52 1.11 12.47 -6.07
N ARG A 53 1.79 11.42 -6.53
CA ARG A 53 1.64 10.06 -5.99
C ARG A 53 2.46 9.90 -4.71
N HIS A 54 1.81 9.46 -3.64
CA HIS A 54 2.45 9.02 -2.40
C HIS A 54 2.45 7.50 -2.34
N THR A 55 3.51 6.90 -1.79
CA THR A 55 3.74 5.45 -1.79
C THR A 55 4.21 4.97 -0.42
N ALA A 56 4.26 3.66 -0.19
CA ALA A 56 4.77 3.10 1.06
C ALA A 56 6.18 3.62 1.44
N ALA A 57 7.02 3.99 0.46
CA ALA A 57 8.32 4.59 0.72
C ALA A 57 8.24 5.93 1.47
N ASN A 58 7.16 6.70 1.32
CA ASN A 58 6.96 7.95 2.08
C ASN A 58 6.78 7.70 3.58
N LEU A 59 6.43 6.47 4.00
CA LEU A 59 6.39 6.11 5.42
C LEU A 59 7.79 5.98 6.05
N LEU A 60 8.84 5.85 5.23
CA LEU A 60 10.23 5.86 5.73
C LEU A 60 10.61 7.21 6.35
N GLU A 61 9.86 8.28 6.09
CA GLU A 61 10.00 9.56 6.79
C GLU A 61 9.80 9.43 8.32
N TYR A 62 9.03 8.44 8.76
CA TYR A 62 8.82 8.14 10.17
C TYR A 62 9.87 7.19 10.77
N ALA A 63 10.79 6.67 9.95
CA ALA A 63 11.81 5.74 10.43
C ALA A 63 12.91 6.49 11.22
N ASN A 64 13.47 5.82 12.24
CA ASN A 64 14.68 6.32 12.88
C ASN A 64 15.89 6.00 11.98
N PRO A 65 16.60 7.01 11.45
CA PRO A 65 17.71 6.78 10.51
C PRO A 65 18.92 6.11 11.18
N ASN A 66 19.07 6.20 12.51
CA ASN A 66 20.19 5.57 13.22
C ASN A 66 20.01 4.05 13.38
N THR A 67 18.81 3.53 13.18
CA THR A 67 18.47 2.11 13.40
C THR A 67 17.79 1.47 12.20
N THR A 68 17.60 2.20 11.10
CA THR A 68 16.90 1.73 9.89
C THR A 68 17.82 1.88 8.70
N VAL A 69 18.09 0.78 8.00
CA VAL A 69 18.92 0.75 6.79
C VAL A 69 18.10 0.18 5.65
N VAL A 70 18.15 0.83 4.49
CA VAL A 70 17.46 0.39 3.27
C VAL A 70 18.51 0.04 2.23
N TYR A 71 18.55 -1.24 1.83
CA TYR A 71 19.39 -1.71 0.74
C TYR A 71 18.58 -1.74 -0.56
N LEU A 72 19.01 -0.97 -1.56
CA LEU A 72 18.44 -0.99 -2.90
C LEU A 72 19.18 -2.01 -3.77
N HIS A 73 18.50 -2.52 -4.81
CA HIS A 73 19.03 -3.54 -5.72
C HIS A 73 19.53 -4.82 -5.01
N ALA A 74 18.96 -5.14 -3.85
CA ALA A 74 19.29 -6.32 -3.05
C ALA A 74 18.21 -7.40 -3.21
N SER A 75 18.38 -8.34 -4.16
CA SER A 75 17.43 -9.43 -4.37
C SER A 75 17.65 -10.54 -3.35
N VAL A 76 16.65 -10.85 -2.52
CA VAL A 76 16.76 -11.89 -1.48
C VAL A 76 16.61 -13.27 -2.11
N HIS A 77 17.66 -14.11 -2.02
CA HIS A 77 17.70 -15.44 -2.64
C HIS A 77 17.37 -16.58 -1.68
N LYS A 78 17.73 -16.46 -0.40
CA LYS A 78 17.60 -17.57 0.55
C LYS A 78 17.39 -17.07 1.96
N ILE A 79 16.46 -17.68 2.68
CA ILE A 79 16.32 -17.54 4.14
C ILE A 79 17.19 -18.61 4.80
N LEU A 80 17.97 -18.21 5.80
CA LEU A 80 18.85 -19.08 6.57
C LEU A 80 18.15 -19.54 7.84
N PHE A 81 18.13 -20.85 8.08
CA PHE A 81 17.48 -21.47 9.23
C PHE A 81 18.46 -22.25 10.09
N ASN A 82 18.32 -22.15 11.41
CA ASN A 82 18.94 -23.08 12.34
C ASN A 82 18.01 -24.28 12.52
N THR A 83 18.50 -25.46 12.13
CA THR A 83 17.78 -26.73 12.16
C THR A 83 18.42 -27.75 13.11
N LYS A 84 19.56 -27.41 13.75
CA LYS A 84 20.38 -28.39 14.48
C LYS A 84 19.88 -28.71 15.90
N GLU A 85 19.04 -27.87 16.49
CA GLU A 85 18.70 -27.96 17.93
C GLU A 85 17.20 -27.96 18.27
N LYS A 86 16.30 -27.77 17.28
CA LYS A 86 14.86 -27.62 17.55
C LYS A 86 14.00 -28.36 16.54
N LEU A 87 12.89 -28.92 17.01
CA LEU A 87 11.84 -29.54 16.18
C LEU A 87 11.23 -28.56 15.15
N ARG A 88 11.41 -27.25 15.34
CA ARG A 88 10.94 -26.20 14.43
C ARG A 88 12.11 -25.33 13.97
N PRO A 89 12.39 -25.26 12.66
CA PRO A 89 13.43 -24.39 12.12
C PRO A 89 13.24 -22.92 12.53
N LYS A 90 14.31 -22.25 12.98
CA LYS A 90 14.29 -20.82 13.31
C LYS A 90 15.10 -20.03 12.29
N ALA A 91 14.48 -19.05 11.64
CA ALA A 91 15.18 -18.13 10.74
C ALA A 91 16.16 -17.25 11.54
N TYR A 92 17.38 -17.07 11.02
CA TYR A 92 18.39 -16.19 11.63
C TYR A 92 19.01 -15.17 10.65
N GLY A 93 18.69 -15.26 9.35
CA GLY A 93 19.19 -14.32 8.37
C GLY A 93 18.70 -14.61 6.96
N VAL A 94 19.17 -13.80 6.01
CA VAL A 94 18.92 -13.96 4.58
C VAL A 94 20.21 -13.80 3.80
N ILE A 95 20.31 -14.45 2.64
CA ILE A 95 21.32 -14.17 1.62
C ILE A 95 20.63 -13.34 0.54
N PHE A 96 21.22 -12.20 0.19
CA PHE A 96 20.80 -11.37 -0.94
C PHE A 96 21.95 -11.16 -1.91
N ARG A 97 21.61 -10.82 -3.15
CA ARG A 97 22.54 -10.47 -4.22
C ARG A 97 22.34 -9.01 -4.60
N ASP A 98 23.43 -8.29 -4.78
CA ASP A 98 23.42 -6.91 -5.27
C ASP A 98 23.50 -6.86 -6.82
N ALA A 99 23.62 -5.66 -7.38
CA ALA A 99 23.69 -5.47 -8.81
C ALA A 99 24.95 -6.06 -9.48
N ASN A 100 26.01 -6.36 -8.72
CA ASN A 100 27.29 -6.84 -9.24
C ASN A 100 27.45 -8.37 -9.17
N GLY A 101 26.54 -9.08 -8.50
CA GLY A 101 26.47 -10.54 -8.52
C GLY A 101 27.01 -11.24 -7.29
#